data_AF-A0A1C0V6S4-F1
#
_entry.id   AF-A0A1C0V6S4-F1
#
_cell.length_a   1.000
_cell.length_b   1.000
_cell.length_c   1.000
_cell.angle_alpha   90.00
_cell.angle_beta   90.00
_cell.angle_gamma   90.00
#
_symmetry.space_group_name_H-M   'P 1'
#
loop_
_entity.id
_entity.type
_entity.pdbx_description
1 polymer ?
#
loop_
_entity_poly.entity_id
_entity_poly.type
_entity_poly.pdbx_seq_one_letter_code
_entity_poly.pdbx_strand_id
1 'polypeptide(L)'
;MKNYEMLKSLPKERLEPRQFLRHCFGIAELSSGELLEEETDSQYRKKCITVLCAILGVQRPTVRKWGSDLNFDGIPNYCKFTLAYIHAAEIVPNQLNSILTGEYNAPEVDAQTFLEKILLEGLTEKQILQTVSHANFRATCVKTLTQVLHIGTKSVQDWGQDMSFHKMPKIHKHTLSYALAAISKSSSKNWEKAA
;
A
#
# COMPACT_ATOMS: atom_id res chain seq x y z
N MET A 1 -15.84 9.26 -15.63
CA MET A 1 -15.33 7.89 -15.81
C MET A 1 -15.65 7.09 -14.55
N LYS A 2 -16.42 6.00 -14.66
CA LYS A 2 -16.87 5.19 -13.51
C LYS A 2 -15.70 4.62 -12.68
N ASN A 3 -14.54 4.41 -13.27
CA ASN A 3 -13.45 3.69 -12.59
C ASN A 3 -12.67 4.54 -11.57
N TYR A 4 -12.79 5.88 -11.60
CA TYR A 4 -12.27 6.76 -10.54
C TYR A 4 -12.97 6.56 -9.19
N GLU A 5 -14.18 6.00 -9.19
CA GLU A 5 -14.93 5.69 -7.96
C GLU A 5 -14.24 4.59 -7.15
N MET A 6 -13.52 3.66 -7.81
CA MET A 6 -12.78 2.60 -7.12
C MET A 6 -11.72 3.19 -6.18
N LEU A 7 -11.06 4.27 -6.59
CA LEU A 7 -10.05 4.94 -5.76
C LEU A 7 -10.65 5.64 -4.53
N LYS A 8 -11.96 5.93 -4.52
CA LYS A 8 -12.62 6.52 -3.34
C LYS A 8 -12.75 5.54 -2.17
N SER A 9 -12.67 4.24 -2.46
CA SER A 9 -12.68 3.18 -1.44
C SER A 9 -11.36 3.05 -0.68
N LEU A 10 -10.27 3.60 -1.23
CA LEU A 10 -8.97 3.55 -0.59
C LEU A 10 -8.94 4.41 0.68
N PRO A 11 -8.22 3.96 1.72
CA PRO A 11 -7.91 4.78 2.88
C PRO A 11 -7.32 6.15 2.47
N LYS A 12 -7.91 7.22 3.00
CA LYS A 12 -7.45 8.61 2.79
C LYS A 12 -6.58 9.12 3.94
N GLU A 13 -6.52 8.38 5.03
CA GLU A 13 -5.75 8.70 6.21
C GLU A 13 -4.53 7.79 6.31
N ARG A 14 -3.47 8.34 6.90
CA ARG A 14 -2.24 7.59 7.19
C ARG A 14 -2.49 6.69 8.38
N LEU A 15 -1.91 5.50 8.37
CA LEU A 15 -1.88 4.64 9.55
C LEU A 15 -0.49 4.71 10.19
N GLU A 16 -0.46 5.06 11.48
CA GLU A 16 0.81 5.18 12.21
C GLU A 16 1.44 3.79 12.44
N PRO A 17 2.78 3.64 12.32
CA PRO A 17 3.43 2.33 12.36
C PRO A 17 3.12 1.52 13.60
N ARG A 18 3.18 2.14 14.79
CA ARG A 18 2.90 1.46 16.05
C ARG A 18 1.48 0.90 16.10
N GLN A 19 0.50 1.71 15.66
CA GLN A 19 -0.89 1.27 15.57
C GLN A 19 -1.04 0.10 14.60
N PHE A 20 -0.48 0.23 13.39
CA PHE A 20 -0.47 -0.85 12.40
C PHE A 20 0.12 -2.15 12.96
N LEU A 21 1.28 -2.05 13.62
CA LEU A 21 1.99 -3.21 14.18
C LEU A 21 1.18 -3.88 15.28
N ARG A 22 0.52 -3.11 16.17
CA ARG A 22 -0.40 -3.66 17.17
C ARG A 22 -1.52 -4.47 16.54
N HIS A 23 -2.13 -3.98 15.45
CA HIS A 23 -3.12 -4.76 14.69
C HIS A 23 -2.51 -6.02 14.07
N CYS A 24 -1.29 -5.94 13.53
CA CYS A 24 -0.61 -7.09 12.94
C CYS A 24 -0.37 -8.22 13.95
N PHE A 25 0.04 -7.86 15.18
CA PHE A 25 0.30 -8.82 16.26
C PHE A 25 -0.96 -9.22 17.04
N GLY A 26 -2.14 -8.70 16.69
CA GLY A 26 -3.39 -9.02 17.40
C GLY A 26 -3.47 -8.44 18.81
N ILE A 27 -2.66 -7.42 19.13
CA ILE A 27 -2.59 -6.82 20.47
C ILE A 27 -3.27 -5.44 20.55
N ALA A 28 -3.94 -4.99 19.49
CA ALA A 28 -4.48 -3.62 19.41
C ALA A 28 -5.55 -3.31 20.47
N GLU A 29 -6.31 -4.31 20.91
CA GLU A 29 -7.40 -4.18 21.88
C GLU A 29 -6.96 -4.47 23.32
N LEU A 30 -5.67 -4.72 23.55
CA LEU A 30 -5.14 -4.95 24.89
C LEU A 30 -5.17 -3.68 25.74
N SER A 31 -5.26 -3.84 27.05
CA SER A 31 -5.13 -2.72 27.99
C SER A 31 -3.74 -2.10 27.95
N SER A 32 -3.58 -0.88 28.47
CA SER A 32 -2.28 -0.20 28.51
C SER A 32 -1.18 -0.99 29.23
N GLY A 33 -1.52 -1.76 30.26
CA GLY A 33 -0.56 -2.59 30.99
C GLY A 33 -0.07 -3.78 30.18
N GLU A 34 -1.00 -4.49 29.54
CA GLU A 34 -0.70 -5.65 28.67
C GLU A 34 0.05 -5.21 27.40
N LEU A 35 -0.32 -4.07 26.82
CA LEU A 35 0.44 -3.46 25.71
C LEU A 35 1.88 -3.19 26.10
N LEU A 36 2.12 -2.67 27.31
CA LEU A 36 3.46 -2.37 27.79
C LEU A 36 4.28 -3.67 27.96
N GLU A 37 3.68 -4.73 28.48
CA GLU A 37 4.32 -6.04 28.62
C GLU A 37 4.77 -6.58 27.26
N GLU A 38 3.86 -6.61 26.28
CA GLU A 38 4.16 -7.06 24.91
C GLU A 38 5.21 -6.17 24.22
N GLU A 39 5.08 -4.85 24.35
CA GLU A 39 5.96 -3.87 23.68
C GLU A 39 7.35 -3.77 24.34
N THR A 40 7.51 -4.23 25.58
CA THR A 40 8.81 -4.32 26.27
C THR A 40 9.51 -5.66 26.07
N ASP A 41 8.86 -6.65 25.44
CA ASP A 41 9.54 -7.87 25.02
C ASP A 41 10.75 -7.56 24.13
N SER A 42 11.88 -8.17 24.48
CA SER A 42 13.18 -7.90 23.83
C SER A 42 13.17 -8.18 22.32
N GLN A 43 12.26 -9.05 21.84
CA GLN A 43 12.13 -9.40 20.44
C GLN A 43 11.04 -8.59 19.72
N TYR A 44 10.14 -7.91 20.42
CA TYR A 44 9.01 -7.19 19.81
C TYR A 44 9.47 -6.21 18.74
N ARG A 45 10.39 -5.29 19.09
CA ARG A 45 10.93 -4.33 18.12
C ARG A 45 11.60 -5.01 16.93
N LYS A 46 12.30 -6.13 17.15
CA LYS A 46 12.93 -6.90 16.07
C LYS A 46 11.88 -7.52 15.14
N LYS A 47 10.79 -8.06 15.68
CA LYS A 47 9.64 -8.55 14.91
C LYS A 47 8.99 -7.41 14.12
N CYS A 48 8.78 -6.24 14.72
CA CYS A 48 8.27 -5.06 14.03
C CYS A 48 9.14 -4.66 12.83
N ILE A 49 10.45 -4.60 13.01
CA ILE A 49 11.39 -4.29 11.93
C ILE A 49 11.29 -5.34 10.81
N THR A 50 11.21 -6.64 11.14
CA THR A 50 11.04 -7.70 10.16
C THR A 50 9.77 -7.51 9.33
N VAL A 51 8.63 -7.22 10.00
CA VAL A 51 7.36 -6.96 9.32
C VAL A 51 7.47 -5.77 8.36
N LEU A 52 7.97 -4.63 8.83
CA LEU A 52 8.13 -3.43 8.00
C LEU A 52 9.09 -3.64 6.82
N CYS A 53 10.19 -4.38 7.02
CA CYS A 53 11.11 -4.72 5.93
C CYS A 53 10.43 -5.56 4.86
N ALA A 54 9.71 -6.61 5.28
CA ALA A 54 9.08 -7.57 4.39
C ALA A 54 8.01 -6.90 3.53
N ILE A 55 7.08 -6.16 4.14
CA ILE A 55 5.93 -5.59 3.42
C ILE A 55 6.32 -4.38 2.55
N LEU A 56 7.31 -3.57 2.96
CA LEU A 56 7.73 -2.40 2.17
C LEU A 56 8.86 -2.74 1.18
N GLY A 57 9.42 -3.95 1.22
CA GLY A 57 10.55 -4.36 0.39
C GLY A 57 11.82 -3.54 0.67
N VAL A 58 12.04 -3.14 1.93
CA VAL A 58 13.20 -2.33 2.35
C VAL A 58 14.14 -3.10 3.25
N GLN A 59 15.40 -2.67 3.30
CA GLN A 59 16.41 -3.31 4.13
C GLN A 59 16.30 -2.87 5.60
N ARG A 60 16.73 -3.76 6.52
CA ARG A 60 16.76 -3.50 7.98
C ARG A 60 17.46 -2.19 8.36
N PRO A 61 18.60 -1.80 7.77
CA PRO A 61 19.25 -0.52 8.09
C PRO A 61 18.35 0.68 7.79
N THR A 62 17.52 0.61 6.75
CA THR A 62 16.57 1.68 6.41
C THR A 62 15.51 1.82 7.51
N VAL A 63 14.88 0.72 7.92
CA VAL A 63 13.85 0.75 8.97
C VAL A 63 14.42 1.20 10.31
N ARG A 64 15.64 0.77 10.65
CA ARG A 64 16.32 1.22 11.89
C ARG A 64 16.56 2.73 11.93
N LYS A 65 16.72 3.38 10.78
CA LYS A 65 16.90 4.84 10.68
C LYS A 65 15.59 5.62 10.86
N TRP A 66 14.43 4.95 10.81
CA TRP A 66 13.13 5.61 11.02
C TRP A 66 12.83 5.89 12.49
N GLY A 67 13.62 5.39 13.44
CA GLY A 67 13.44 5.70 14.85
C GLY A 67 14.05 4.64 15.75
N SER A 68 14.44 5.05 16.96
CA SER A 68 14.96 4.15 17.99
C SER A 68 13.86 3.42 18.77
N ASP A 69 12.65 3.98 18.79
CA ASP A 69 11.50 3.45 19.53
C ASP A 69 10.58 2.59 18.64
N LEU A 70 9.35 2.36 19.10
CA LEU A 70 8.30 1.61 18.41
C LEU A 70 7.37 2.49 17.54
N ASN A 71 7.55 3.81 17.56
CA ASN A 71 6.74 4.75 16.80
C ASN A 71 7.24 4.88 15.36
N PHE A 72 8.56 4.75 15.15
CA PHE A 72 9.21 4.87 13.83
C PHE A 72 8.91 6.23 13.16
N ASP A 73 9.02 7.32 13.91
CA ASP A 73 8.62 8.68 13.50
C ASP A 73 9.22 9.17 12.16
N GLY A 74 10.41 8.69 11.81
CA GLY A 74 11.10 8.99 10.56
C GLY A 74 10.63 8.20 9.34
N ILE A 75 9.60 7.36 9.46
CA ILE A 75 9.04 6.64 8.32
C ILE A 75 8.43 7.62 7.30
N PRO A 76 8.67 7.47 5.99
CA PRO A 76 8.08 8.35 4.99
C PRO A 76 6.55 8.27 4.96
N ASN A 77 5.90 9.41 4.68
CA ASN A 77 4.42 9.49 4.65
C ASN A 77 3.77 8.52 3.66
N TYR A 78 4.36 8.32 2.48
CA TYR A 78 3.83 7.36 1.49
C TYR A 78 3.87 5.91 2.01
N CYS A 79 4.83 5.56 2.87
CA CYS A 79 4.83 4.25 3.53
C CYS A 79 3.67 4.12 4.51
N LYS A 80 3.31 5.19 5.25
CA LYS A 80 2.15 5.17 6.17
C LYS A 80 0.82 4.93 5.44
N PHE A 81 0.67 5.45 4.22
CA PHE A 81 -0.46 5.11 3.35
C PHE A 81 -0.42 3.65 2.89
N THR A 82 0.77 3.14 2.58
CA THR A 82 0.95 1.72 2.26
C THR A 82 0.52 0.82 3.44
N LEU A 83 0.85 1.20 4.69
CA LEU A 83 0.37 0.48 5.89
C LEU A 83 -1.15 0.50 5.99
N ALA A 84 -1.79 1.63 5.69
CA ALA A 84 -3.24 1.75 5.68
C ALA A 84 -3.89 0.81 4.62
N TYR A 85 -3.30 0.71 3.43
CA TYR A 85 -3.79 -0.20 2.38
C TYR A 85 -3.66 -1.67 2.80
N ILE A 86 -2.51 -2.05 3.38
CA ILE A 86 -2.26 -3.40 3.89
C ILE A 86 -3.26 -3.76 4.99
N HIS A 87 -3.53 -2.82 5.90
CA HIS A 87 -4.51 -3.01 6.97
C HIS A 87 -5.92 -3.17 6.42
N ALA A 88 -6.36 -2.31 5.50
CA ALA A 88 -7.67 -2.39 4.86
C ALA A 88 -7.87 -3.69 4.06
N ALA A 89 -6.78 -4.23 3.50
CA ALA A 89 -6.77 -5.51 2.80
C ALA A 89 -6.66 -6.73 3.74
N GLU A 90 -6.47 -6.53 5.06
CA GLU A 90 -6.32 -7.58 6.06
C GLU A 90 -5.19 -8.60 5.74
N ILE A 91 -4.09 -8.12 5.16
CA ILE A 91 -3.03 -9.01 4.64
C ILE A 91 -2.15 -9.57 5.75
N VAL A 92 -1.58 -8.69 6.59
CA VAL A 92 -0.51 -9.10 7.53
C VAL A 92 -0.99 -10.04 8.63
N PRO A 93 -2.15 -9.87 9.28
CA PRO A 93 -2.61 -10.84 10.28
C PRO A 93 -2.65 -12.28 9.74
N ASN A 94 -3.01 -12.46 8.47
CA ASN A 94 -3.08 -13.76 7.80
C ASN A 94 -1.74 -14.28 7.28
N GLN A 95 -0.69 -13.44 7.27
CA GLN A 95 0.64 -13.75 6.73
C GLN A 95 1.75 -13.51 7.76
N LEU A 96 1.41 -13.24 9.03
CA LEU A 96 2.39 -12.83 10.02
C LEU A 96 3.47 -13.90 10.22
N ASN A 97 3.07 -15.17 10.30
CA ASN A 97 4.03 -16.26 10.45
C ASN A 97 5.00 -16.34 9.27
N SER A 98 4.50 -16.32 8.03
CA SER A 98 5.34 -16.36 6.81
C SER A 98 6.26 -15.15 6.71
N ILE A 99 5.83 -13.98 7.20
CA ILE A 99 6.66 -12.77 7.29
C ILE A 99 7.80 -12.95 8.30
N LEU A 100 7.51 -13.49 9.48
CA LEU A 100 8.49 -13.68 10.54
C LEU A 100 9.50 -14.79 10.22
N THR A 101 9.09 -15.83 9.50
CA THR A 101 9.97 -16.91 9.00
C THR A 101 10.75 -16.52 7.75
N GLY A 102 10.38 -15.44 7.07
CA GLY A 102 11.04 -14.95 5.86
C GLY A 102 10.55 -15.61 4.56
N GLU A 103 9.45 -16.35 4.61
CA GLU A 103 8.80 -17.00 3.46
C GLU A 103 7.86 -16.07 2.69
N TYR A 104 7.48 -14.94 3.30
CA TYR A 104 6.61 -13.96 2.68
C TYR A 104 7.30 -13.20 1.55
N ASN A 105 6.67 -13.21 0.38
CA ASN A 105 7.04 -12.37 -0.75
C ASN A 105 6.02 -11.26 -0.91
N ALA A 106 6.45 -10.01 -0.74
CA ALA A 106 5.57 -8.86 -0.95
C ALA A 106 5.11 -8.81 -2.41
N PRO A 107 3.79 -8.73 -2.66
CA PRO A 107 3.28 -8.70 -4.01
C PRO A 107 3.67 -7.39 -4.70
N GLU A 108 3.84 -7.42 -6.01
CA GLU A 108 4.20 -6.25 -6.81
C GLU A 108 3.38 -6.20 -8.09
N VAL A 109 3.06 -4.98 -8.51
CA VAL A 109 2.43 -4.72 -9.81
C VAL A 109 3.09 -3.50 -10.43
N ASP A 110 3.36 -3.55 -11.73
CA ASP A 110 3.87 -2.37 -12.44
C ASP A 110 2.78 -1.30 -12.64
N ALA A 111 3.21 -0.10 -13.03
CA ALA A 111 2.30 1.02 -13.20
C ALA A 111 1.31 0.78 -14.35
N GLN A 112 1.73 0.11 -15.43
CA GLN A 112 0.88 -0.15 -16.57
C GLN A 112 -0.29 -1.06 -16.18
N THR A 113 0.00 -2.22 -15.59
CA THR A 113 -0.99 -3.18 -15.13
C THR A 113 -1.95 -2.54 -14.13
N PHE A 114 -1.43 -1.73 -13.19
CA PHE A 114 -2.28 -0.97 -12.26
C PHE A 114 -3.19 0.02 -12.99
N LEU A 115 -2.66 0.82 -13.91
CA LEU A 115 -3.42 1.83 -14.64
C LEU A 115 -4.46 1.22 -15.58
N GLU A 116 -4.15 0.11 -16.23
CA GLU A 116 -5.10 -0.65 -17.04
C GLU A 116 -6.26 -1.12 -16.18
N LYS A 117 -5.96 -1.72 -15.02
CA LYS A 117 -6.97 -2.15 -14.05
C LYS A 117 -7.87 -0.99 -13.58
N ILE A 118 -7.27 0.16 -13.27
CA ILE A 118 -8.00 1.29 -12.69
C ILE A 118 -8.68 2.18 -13.74
N LEU A 119 -8.16 2.30 -14.97
CA LEU A 119 -8.67 3.27 -15.94
C LEU A 119 -9.38 2.61 -17.13
N LEU A 120 -9.03 1.38 -17.46
CA LEU A 120 -9.43 0.75 -18.73
C LEU A 120 -10.27 -0.52 -18.52
N GLU A 121 -10.22 -1.15 -17.35
CA GLU A 121 -11.03 -2.34 -17.07
C GLU A 121 -12.53 -2.06 -17.28
N GLY A 122 -13.20 -3.01 -17.97
CA GLY A 122 -14.61 -2.93 -18.31
C GLY A 122 -14.94 -2.08 -19.55
N LEU A 123 -13.94 -1.46 -20.19
CA LEU A 123 -14.12 -0.73 -21.45
C LEU A 123 -14.01 -1.67 -22.67
N THR A 124 -14.72 -1.34 -23.75
CA THR A 124 -14.54 -1.99 -25.05
C THR A 124 -13.27 -1.49 -25.75
N GLU A 125 -12.74 -2.24 -26.72
CA GLU A 125 -11.54 -1.83 -27.49
C GLU A 125 -11.67 -0.43 -28.09
N LYS A 126 -12.85 -0.09 -28.63
CA LYS A 126 -13.12 1.25 -29.18
C LYS A 126 -13.04 2.34 -28.10
N GLN A 127 -13.56 2.08 -26.90
CA GLN A 127 -13.50 3.01 -25.78
C GLN A 127 -12.09 3.13 -25.22
N ILE A 128 -11.33 2.04 -25.17
CA ILE A 128 -9.91 2.06 -24.79
C ILE A 128 -9.15 2.95 -25.77
N LEU A 129 -9.30 2.71 -27.08
CA LEU A 129 -8.61 3.50 -28.11
C LEU A 129 -8.95 5.00 -28.01
N GLN A 130 -10.23 5.34 -27.80
CA GLN A 130 -10.64 6.72 -27.56
C GLN A 130 -10.02 7.32 -26.28
N THR A 131 -9.92 6.53 -25.21
CA THR A 131 -9.38 6.98 -23.92
C THR A 131 -7.87 7.21 -24.01
N VAL A 132 -7.11 6.25 -24.54
CA VAL A 132 -5.64 6.33 -24.62
C VAL A 132 -5.16 7.35 -25.65
N SER A 133 -5.95 7.61 -26.70
CA SER A 133 -5.63 8.61 -27.72
C SER A 133 -5.95 10.04 -27.29
N HIS A 134 -6.64 10.23 -26.16
CA HIS A 134 -6.99 11.56 -25.69
C HIS A 134 -5.76 12.29 -25.14
N ALA A 135 -5.58 13.56 -25.50
CA ALA A 135 -4.37 14.34 -25.18
C ALA A 135 -4.08 14.46 -23.66
N ASN A 136 -5.10 14.33 -22.81
CA ASN A 136 -4.94 14.37 -21.36
C ASN A 136 -4.73 13.00 -20.69
N PHE A 137 -4.66 11.90 -21.46
CA PHE A 137 -4.59 10.55 -20.89
C PHE A 137 -3.35 10.39 -20.01
N ARG A 138 -2.19 10.86 -20.50
CA ARG A 138 -0.95 10.87 -19.71
C ARG A 138 -1.09 11.62 -18.39
N ALA A 139 -1.73 12.78 -18.39
CA ALA A 139 -1.98 13.57 -17.18
C ALA A 139 -2.93 12.84 -16.21
N THR A 140 -3.92 12.12 -16.74
CA THR A 140 -4.81 11.23 -15.98
C THR A 140 -3.99 10.13 -15.30
N CYS A 141 -3.08 9.45 -16.00
CA CYS A 141 -2.19 8.45 -15.40
C CYS A 141 -1.32 9.04 -14.27
N VAL A 142 -0.70 10.22 -14.48
CA VAL A 142 0.08 10.91 -13.42
C VAL A 142 -0.79 11.16 -12.19
N LYS A 143 -1.99 11.70 -12.40
CA LYS A 143 -2.90 12.06 -11.32
C LYS A 143 -3.31 10.83 -10.52
N THR A 144 -3.66 9.74 -11.21
CA THR A 144 -4.00 8.45 -10.58
C THR A 144 -2.85 7.94 -9.71
N LEU A 145 -1.62 7.89 -10.24
CA LEU A 145 -0.46 7.41 -9.48
C LEU A 145 -0.12 8.34 -8.31
N THR A 146 -0.17 9.66 -8.51
CA THR A 146 0.07 10.66 -7.45
C THR A 146 -0.93 10.47 -6.30
N GLN A 147 -2.20 10.26 -6.63
CA GLN A 147 -3.27 10.07 -5.64
C GLN A 147 -3.08 8.78 -4.83
N VAL A 148 -2.71 7.67 -5.48
CA VAL A 148 -2.57 6.35 -4.81
C VAL A 148 -1.25 6.23 -4.06
N LEU A 149 -0.17 6.78 -4.61
CA LEU A 149 1.16 6.68 -4.00
C LEU A 149 1.44 7.79 -2.99
N HIS A 150 0.60 8.83 -2.96
CA HIS A 150 0.76 10.00 -2.08
C HIS A 150 2.16 10.64 -2.18
N ILE A 151 2.64 10.82 -3.41
CA ILE A 151 3.92 11.46 -3.75
C ILE A 151 3.71 12.63 -4.71
N GLY A 152 4.73 13.46 -4.88
CA GLY A 152 4.67 14.62 -5.76
C GLY A 152 4.53 14.25 -7.24
N THR A 153 3.74 15.04 -7.96
CA THR A 153 3.53 14.91 -9.42
C THR A 153 4.83 14.89 -10.20
N LYS A 154 5.80 15.73 -9.84
CA LYS A 154 7.10 15.79 -10.52
C LYS A 154 7.85 14.45 -10.43
N SER A 155 7.86 13.82 -9.25
CA SER A 155 8.48 12.49 -9.07
C SER A 155 7.88 11.44 -9.99
N VAL A 156 6.55 11.42 -10.14
CA VAL A 156 5.84 10.49 -11.04
C VAL A 156 6.17 10.75 -12.51
N GLN A 157 6.26 12.03 -12.90
CA GLN A 157 6.60 12.42 -14.28
C GLN A 157 8.04 12.00 -14.66
N ASP A 158 8.95 11.95 -13.69
CA ASP A 158 10.34 11.57 -13.93
C ASP A 158 10.54 10.06 -14.16
N TRP A 159 9.50 9.25 -13.96
CA TRP A 159 9.59 7.80 -14.11
C TRP A 159 9.45 7.28 -15.55
N GLY A 160 9.02 8.13 -16.48
CA GLY A 160 8.82 7.75 -17.88
C GLY A 160 7.85 8.68 -18.60
N GLN A 161 7.82 8.60 -19.93
CA GLN A 161 6.93 9.42 -20.75
C GLN A 161 5.65 8.67 -21.17
N ASP A 162 5.63 7.35 -21.04
CA ASP A 162 4.51 6.49 -21.39
C ASP A 162 3.79 5.92 -20.14
N MET A 163 2.83 5.01 -20.37
CA MET A 163 2.02 4.36 -19.33
C MET A 163 2.79 3.29 -18.54
N SER A 164 4.00 2.90 -18.96
CA SER A 164 4.82 1.91 -18.25
C SER A 164 5.45 2.47 -16.99
N PHE A 165 5.78 3.78 -16.99
CA PHE A 165 6.57 4.42 -15.94
C PHE A 165 7.79 3.57 -15.54
N HIS A 166 8.54 3.07 -16.54
CA HIS A 166 9.58 2.06 -16.37
C HIS A 166 10.64 2.33 -15.29
N LYS A 167 10.88 3.60 -14.89
CA LYS A 167 11.81 3.94 -13.80
C LYS A 167 11.15 4.01 -12.42
N MET A 168 9.89 3.61 -12.28
CA MET A 168 9.19 3.62 -11.00
C MET A 168 9.93 2.74 -9.97
N PRO A 169 10.31 3.29 -8.80
CA PRO A 169 10.94 2.52 -7.73
C PRO A 169 10.12 1.31 -7.28
N LYS A 170 10.81 0.21 -6.96
CA LYS A 170 10.19 -1.06 -6.55
C LYS A 170 9.22 -0.92 -5.38
N ILE A 171 9.53 -0.09 -4.39
CA ILE A 171 8.66 0.16 -3.23
C ILE A 171 7.24 0.60 -3.65
N HIS A 172 7.12 1.38 -4.72
CA HIS A 172 5.82 1.83 -5.21
C HIS A 172 5.05 0.73 -5.92
N LYS A 173 5.73 -0.27 -6.53
CA LYS A 173 5.06 -1.46 -7.07
C LYS A 173 4.35 -2.27 -5.98
N HIS A 174 4.95 -2.37 -4.79
CA HIS A 174 4.32 -2.98 -3.63
C HIS A 174 3.08 -2.17 -3.19
N THR A 175 3.21 -0.85 -3.07
CA THR A 175 2.08 0.04 -2.73
C THR A 175 0.91 -0.12 -3.70
N LEU A 176 1.16 -0.13 -5.01
CA LEU A 176 0.11 -0.34 -6.02
C LEU A 176 -0.59 -1.68 -5.85
N SER A 177 0.16 -2.75 -5.56
CA SER A 177 -0.42 -4.07 -5.33
C SER A 177 -1.31 -4.10 -4.09
N TYR A 178 -0.88 -3.46 -3.00
CA TYR A 178 -1.70 -3.36 -1.79
C TYR A 178 -2.93 -2.48 -1.97
N ALA A 179 -2.84 -1.42 -2.78
CA ALA A 179 -3.99 -0.60 -3.14
C ALA A 179 -5.05 -1.43 -3.89
N LEU A 180 -4.63 -2.25 -4.86
CA LEU A 180 -5.56 -3.16 -5.56
C LEU A 180 -6.22 -4.15 -4.60
N ALA A 181 -5.44 -4.76 -3.71
CA ALA A 181 -5.98 -5.69 -2.71
C ALA A 181 -7.02 -5.01 -1.78
N ALA A 182 -6.75 -3.79 -1.34
CA ALA A 182 -7.67 -3.01 -0.52
C ALA A 182 -8.98 -2.68 -1.27
N ILE A 183 -8.88 -2.27 -2.54
CA ILE A 183 -10.05 -2.03 -3.39
C ILE A 183 -10.87 -3.30 -3.53
N SER A 184 -10.24 -4.44 -3.84
CA SER A 184 -10.93 -5.73 -3.96
C SER A 184 -11.66 -6.12 -2.68
N LYS A 185 -11.02 -5.97 -1.51
CA LYS A 185 -11.64 -6.26 -0.21
C LYS A 185 -12.85 -5.37 0.08
N SER A 186 -12.78 -4.09 -0.28
CA SER A 186 -13.90 -3.14 -0.10
C SER A 186 -15.11 -3.49 -0.97
N SER A 187 -14.87 -3.89 -2.22
CA SER A 187 -15.92 -4.37 -3.14
C SER A 187 -16.57 -5.66 -2.62
N SER A 188 -15.77 -6.55 -2.02
CA SER A 188 -16.28 -7.76 -1.36
C SER A 188 -17.23 -7.43 -0.18
N LYS A 189 -16.86 -6.52 0.71
CA LYS A 189 -17.72 -6.16 1.85
C LYS A 189 -19.03 -5.46 1.43
N ASN A 190 -19.02 -4.77 0.29
CA ASN A 190 -20.20 -4.07 -0.22
C ASN A 190 -21.25 -5.02 -0.84
N TRP A 191 -20.84 -6.16 -1.41
CA TRP A 191 -21.82 -7.16 -1.89
C TRP A 191 -22.43 -7.94 -0.71
N GLU A 192 -21.63 -8.29 0.31
CA GLU A 192 -22.12 -9.01 1.50
C GLU A 192 -23.13 -8.20 2.31
N LYS A 193 -23.07 -6.87 2.26
CA LYS A 193 -24.05 -5.98 2.91
C LYS A 193 -25.32 -5.76 2.08
N ALA A 194 -25.30 -6.09 0.79
CA ALA A 194 -26.41 -5.86 -0.14
C ALA A 194 -27.19 -7.14 -0.50
N ALA A 195 -26.74 -8.30 -0.01
CA ALA A 195 -27.42 -9.59 -0.09
C ALA A 195 -28.16 -9.90 1.22
#